data_AF-A0A328T085-F1
#
_entry.id   AF-A0A328T085-F1
#
_cell.length_a   1.000
_cell.length_b   1.000
_cell.length_c   1.000
_cell.angle_alpha   90.00
_cell.angle_beta   90.00
_cell.angle_gamma   90.00
#
_symmetry.space_group_name_H-M   'P 1'
#
loop_
_entity.id
_entity.type
_entity.pdbx_description
1 polymer ?
#
loop_
_entity_poly.entity_id
_entity_poly.type
_entity_poly.pdbx_seq_one_letter_code
_entity_poly.pdbx_strand_id
1 'polypeptide(L)'
;MHMSTPEILLALRAPDSGWLGVLATVLDEANQDPRFDASQREILCQLLDQARMPREIGDAARHRAAVFETEIIRDCQAAKESAARTSAPERPKLTLVGKMAS
;
A
#
# COMPACT_ATOMS: atom_id res chain seq x y z
N MET A 1 -26.76 11.33 -1.91
CA MET A 1 -26.80 11.45 -3.38
C MET A 1 -25.75 10.47 -3.93
N HIS A 2 -26.11 9.56 -4.83
CA HIS A 2 -25.12 8.65 -5.43
C HIS A 2 -24.60 9.30 -6.72
N MET A 3 -23.33 9.68 -6.75
CA MET A 3 -22.72 10.25 -7.95
C MET A 3 -22.48 9.14 -8.97
N SER A 4 -22.82 9.40 -10.22
CA SER A 4 -22.52 8.48 -11.31
C SER A 4 -21.03 8.48 -11.63
N THR A 5 -20.51 7.36 -12.15
CA THR A 5 -19.11 7.25 -12.59
C THR A 5 -18.66 8.38 -13.51
N PRO A 6 -19.46 8.83 -14.52
CA PRO A 6 -19.09 9.96 -15.35
C PRO A 6 -18.91 11.29 -14.58
N GLU A 7 -19.72 11.55 -13.56
CA GLU A 7 -19.63 12.76 -12.75
C GLU A 7 -18.36 12.77 -11.89
N ILE A 8 -17.96 11.61 -11.35
CA ILE A 8 -16.72 11.47 -10.58
C ILE A 8 -15.50 11.67 -11.50
N LEU A 9 -15.52 11.06 -12.69
CA LEU A 9 -14.46 11.24 -13.68
C LEU A 9 -14.36 12.69 -14.15
N LEU A 10 -15.48 13.41 -14.24
CA LEU A 10 -15.49 14.83 -14.54
C LEU A 10 -14.89 15.65 -13.39
N ALA A 11 -15.25 15.35 -12.14
CA ALA A 11 -14.69 16.04 -10.96
C ALA A 11 -13.17 15.86 -10.85
N LEU A 12 -12.66 14.66 -11.16
CA LEU A 12 -11.22 14.35 -11.17
C LEU A 12 -10.42 15.08 -12.26
N ARG A 13 -11.08 15.69 -13.26
CA ARG A 13 -10.41 16.51 -14.28
C ARG A 13 -10.14 17.93 -13.81
N ALA A 14 -10.72 18.36 -12.68
CA ALA A 14 -10.51 19.69 -12.17
C ALA A 14 -9.06 19.84 -11.64
N PRO A 15 -8.35 20.94 -11.95
CA PRO A 15 -6.94 21.08 -11.57
C PRO A 15 -6.71 21.15 -10.05
N ASP A 16 -7.75 21.47 -9.28
CA ASP A 16 -7.77 21.55 -7.82
C ASP A 16 -8.26 20.25 -7.14
N SER A 17 -8.64 19.22 -7.89
CA SER A 17 -9.14 17.95 -7.35
C SER A 17 -8.05 17.01 -6.83
N GLY A 18 -6.86 17.52 -6.48
CA GLY A 18 -5.71 16.70 -6.09
C GLY A 18 -6.02 15.77 -4.91
N TRP A 19 -6.66 16.28 -3.86
CA TRP A 19 -7.06 15.48 -2.70
C TRP A 19 -8.13 14.43 -3.03
N LEU A 20 -9.05 14.75 -3.93
CA LEU A 20 -10.06 13.78 -4.39
C LEU A 20 -9.40 12.61 -5.12
N GLY A 21 -8.41 12.90 -5.97
CA GLY A 21 -7.62 11.87 -6.65
C GLY A 21 -6.88 10.96 -5.67
N VAL A 22 -6.17 11.56 -4.70
CA VAL A 22 -5.44 10.80 -3.66
C VAL A 22 -6.39 9.92 -2.85
N LEU A 23 -7.52 10.45 -2.38
CA LEU A 23 -8.47 9.68 -1.58
C LEU A 23 -9.13 8.56 -2.38
N ALA A 24 -9.42 8.78 -3.67
CA ALA A 24 -9.96 7.73 -4.54
C ALA A 24 -8.98 6.57 -4.71
N THR A 25 -7.69 6.86 -4.91
CA THR A 25 -6.64 5.84 -5.01
C THR A 25 -6.47 5.07 -3.70
N VAL A 26 -6.36 5.77 -2.57
CA VAL A 26 -6.20 5.12 -1.26
C VAL A 26 -7.42 4.26 -0.92
N LEU A 27 -8.63 4.69 -1.26
CA LEU A 27 -9.84 3.93 -1.00
C LEU A 27 -9.92 2.66 -1.89
N ASP A 28 -9.48 2.74 -3.14
CA ASP A 28 -9.39 1.57 -4.03
C ASP A 28 -8.41 0.52 -3.48
N GLU A 29 -7.24 0.95 -3.01
CA GLU A 29 -6.27 0.06 -2.35
C GLU A 29 -6.82 -0.53 -1.05
N ALA A 30 -7.47 0.29 -0.21
CA ALA A 30 -8.06 -0.18 1.05
C ALA A 30 -9.13 -1.26 0.80
N ASN A 31 -9.96 -1.13 -0.23
CA ASN A 31 -10.97 -2.13 -0.58
C ASN A 31 -10.38 -3.48 -1.01
N GLN A 32 -9.09 -3.54 -1.35
CA GLN A 32 -8.39 -4.79 -1.65
C GLN A 32 -7.86 -5.48 -0.39
N ASP A 33 -7.79 -4.79 0.76
CA ASP A 33 -7.40 -5.38 2.05
C ASP A 33 -8.63 -6.04 2.72
N PRO A 34 -8.62 -7.37 2.97
CA PRO A 34 -9.72 -8.06 3.65
C PRO A 34 -10.03 -7.54 5.06
N ARG A 35 -9.09 -6.81 5.68
CA ARG A 35 -9.25 -6.19 7.01
C ARG A 35 -10.01 -4.86 6.95
N PHE A 36 -10.14 -4.25 5.78
CA PHE A 36 -10.94 -3.04 5.59
C PHE A 36 -12.39 -3.41 5.32
N ASP A 37 -13.09 -3.77 6.40
CA ASP A 37 -14.44 -4.31 6.33
C ASP A 37 -15.55 -3.23 6.35
N ALA A 38 -16.80 -3.69 6.40
CA ALA A 38 -17.96 -2.81 6.46
C ALA A 38 -17.96 -1.87 7.68
N SER A 39 -17.41 -2.29 8.82
CA SER A 39 -17.33 -1.47 10.03
C SER A 39 -16.32 -0.34 9.86
N GLN A 40 -15.15 -0.62 9.29
CA GLN A 40 -14.15 0.41 8.99
C GLN A 40 -14.68 1.45 7.99
N ARG A 41 -15.41 0.99 6.96
CA ARG A 41 -16.07 1.88 5.99
C ARG A 41 -17.13 2.77 6.62
N GLU A 42 -17.91 2.26 7.56
CA GLU A 42 -18.91 3.05 8.27
C GLU A 42 -18.27 4.15 9.13
N ILE A 43 -17.20 3.82 9.84
CA ILE A 43 -16.41 4.81 10.60
C ILE A 43 -15.88 5.91 9.65
N LEU A 44 -15.31 5.52 8.50
CA LEU A 44 -14.82 6.49 7.52
C LEU A 44 -15.92 7.43 7.03
N CYS A 45 -17.11 6.92 6.71
CA CYS A 45 -18.24 7.75 6.31
C CYS A 45 -18.60 8.78 7.40
N GLN A 46 -18.69 8.33 8.65
CA GLN A 46 -18.98 9.23 9.79
C GLN A 46 -17.91 10.32 9.94
N LEU A 47 -16.64 9.98 9.72
CA LEU A 47 -15.53 10.94 9.78
C LEU A 47 -15.57 11.96 8.64
N LEU A 48 -15.98 11.55 7.43
CA LEU A 48 -16.13 12.44 6.27
C LEU A 48 -17.29 13.43 6.42
N ASP A 49 -18.34 13.05 7.14
CA ASP A 49 -19.48 13.92 7.43
C ASP A 49 -19.18 14.99 8.51
N GLN A 50 -18.04 14.88 9.19
CA GLN A 50 -17.64 15.88 10.20
C GLN A 50 -17.02 17.12 9.54
N ALA A 51 -17.54 18.30 9.89
CA ALA A 51 -17.01 19.58 9.42
C ALA A 51 -15.53 19.80 9.83
N ARG A 52 -15.09 19.19 10.92
CA ARG A 52 -13.69 19.21 11.37
C ARG A 52 -13.37 17.95 12.16
N MET A 53 -12.26 17.31 11.82
CA MET A 53 -11.72 16.16 12.55
C MET A 53 -11.30 16.58 13.98
N PRO A 54 -11.81 15.92 15.04
CA PRO A 54 -11.31 16.09 16.40
C PRO A 54 -9.80 15.83 16.47
N ARG A 55 -9.08 16.64 17.25
CA ARG A 55 -7.62 16.62 17.27
C ARG A 55 -7.10 15.26 17.72
N GLU A 56 -7.75 14.67 18.70
CA GLU A 56 -7.41 13.39 19.31
C GLU A 56 -7.47 12.26 18.28
N ILE A 57 -8.49 12.28 17.42
CA ILE A 57 -8.64 11.30 16.32
C ILE A 57 -7.54 11.54 15.28
N GLY A 58 -7.28 12.79 14.91
CA GLY A 58 -6.21 13.13 13.98
C GLY A 58 -4.82 12.69 14.46
N ASP A 59 -4.52 12.91 15.74
CA ASP A 59 -3.23 12.53 16.33
C ASP A 59 -3.10 10.99 16.44
N ALA A 60 -4.17 10.29 16.82
CA ALA A 60 -4.20 8.82 16.82
C ALA A 60 -4.04 8.24 15.41
N ALA A 61 -4.72 8.81 14.41
CA ALA A 61 -4.63 8.37 13.01
C ALA A 61 -3.21 8.55 12.46
N ARG A 62 -2.57 9.70 12.73
CA ARG A 62 -1.17 9.94 12.33
C ARG A 62 -0.20 8.96 12.96
N HIS A 63 -0.36 8.69 14.26
CA HIS A 63 0.46 7.71 14.95
C HIS A 63 0.31 6.31 14.33
N ARG A 64 -0.93 5.89 14.05
CA ARG A 64 -1.18 4.59 13.41
C ARG A 64 -0.67 4.51 11.98
N ALA A 65 -0.79 5.57 11.20
CA ALA A 65 -0.24 5.62 9.85
C ALA A 65 1.29 5.44 9.85
N ALA A 66 2.01 6.07 10.78
CA ALA A 66 3.46 5.92 10.90
C ALA A 66 3.88 4.49 11.26
N VAL A 67 3.12 3.83 12.15
CA VAL A 67 3.35 2.42 12.50
C VAL A 67 3.07 1.52 11.29
N PHE A 68 1.95 1.74 10.60
CA PHE A 68 1.57 0.97 9.42
C PHE A 68 2.60 1.09 8.29
N GLU A 69 3.09 2.30 8.00
CA GLU A 69 4.15 2.51 7.00
C GLU A 69 5.41 1.69 7.33
N THR A 70 5.79 1.65 8.61
CA THR A 70 6.92 0.85 9.08
C THR A 70 6.70 -0.65 8.86
N GLU A 71 5.47 -1.13 9.06
CA GLU A 71 5.10 -2.53 8.82
C GLU A 71 5.13 -2.88 7.32
N ILE A 72 4.56 -2.04 6.46
CA ILE A 72 4.59 -2.25 5.01
C ILE A 72 6.03 -2.28 4.47
N ILE A 73 6.90 -1.39 4.95
CA ILE A 73 8.32 -1.39 4.58
C ILE A 73 8.98 -2.71 4.99
N ARG A 74 8.70 -3.18 6.22
CA ARG A 74 9.24 -4.45 6.73
C ARG A 74 8.78 -5.63 5.88
N ASP A 75 7.48 -5.72 5.58
CA ASP A 75 6.91 -6.80 4.78
C ASP A 75 7.48 -6.80 3.36
N CYS A 76 7.63 -5.62 2.75
CA CYS A 76 8.29 -5.47 1.45
C CYS A 76 9.75 -5.94 1.47
N GLN A 77 10.49 -5.65 2.54
CA GLN A 77 11.88 -6.12 2.70
C GLN A 77 11.94 -7.64 2.85
N ALA A 78 11.08 -8.23 3.70
CA ALA A 78 11.00 -9.67 3.90
C ALA A 78 10.63 -10.42 2.60
N ALA A 79 9.73 -9.85 1.79
CA ALA A 79 9.37 -10.40 0.48
C ALA A 79 10.57 -10.40 -0.49
N LYS A 80 11.34 -9.29 -0.54
CA LYS A 80 12.55 -9.19 -1.37
C LYS A 80 13.62 -10.20 -0.96
N GLU A 81 13.86 -10.35 0.34
CA GLU A 81 14.82 -11.35 0.85
C GLU A 81 14.41 -12.78 0.52
N SER A 82 13.12 -13.09 0.63
CA SER A 82 12.58 -14.40 0.30
C SER A 82 12.76 -14.71 -1.19
N ALA A 83 12.47 -13.73 -2.06
CA ALA A 83 12.68 -13.85 -3.51
C ALA A 83 14.17 -14.01 -3.89
N ALA A 84 15.08 -13.36 -3.17
CA ALA A 84 16.52 -13.48 -3.38
C ALA A 84 17.04 -14.90 -3.02
N ARG A 85 16.49 -15.54 -1.98
CA ARG A 85 16.86 -16.92 -1.60
C ARG A 85 16.41 -17.96 -2.62
N THR A 86 15.24 -17.78 -3.23
CA THR A 86 14.71 -18.67 -4.27
C THR A 86 15.39 -18.53 -5.63
N SER A 87 16.07 -17.41 -5.88
CA SER A 87 16.68 -17.11 -7.19
C SER A 87 18.19 -17.34 -7.26
N ALA A 88 18.85 -17.78 -6.19
CA ALA A 88 20.27 -18.12 -6.22
C ALA A 88 20.48 -19.35 -7.13
N PRO A 89 21.10 -19.20 -8.32
CA PRO A 89 21.37 -20.34 -9.18
C PRO A 89 22.44 -21.21 -8.51
N GLU A 90 22.22 -22.52 -8.50
CA GLU A 90 23.19 -23.51 -8.03
C GLU A 90 24.44 -23.41 -8.91
N ARG A 91 25.44 -22.64 -8.46
CA ARG A 91 26.66 -22.39 -9.23
C ARG A 91 27.32 -23.75 -9.50
N PRO A 92 27.46 -24.18 -10.78
CA PRO A 92 28.12 -25.43 -11.07
C PRO A 92 29.56 -25.37 -10.58
N LYS A 93 29.98 -26.38 -9.80
CA LYS A 93 31.35 -26.52 -9.33
C LYS A 93 32.24 -26.79 -10.55
N LEU A 94 32.98 -25.77 -10.99
CA LEU A 94 34.05 -25.93 -11.98
C LEU A 94 35.20 -26.71 -11.33
N THR A 95 35.28 -28.01 -11.62
CA THR A 95 36.42 -28.84 -11.24
C THR A 95 37.55 -28.59 -12.22
N LEU A 96 38.65 -27.98 -11.75
CA LEU A 96 39.86 -27.78 -12.54
C LEU A 96 40.59 -29.12 -12.73
N VAL A 97 40.50 -29.71 -13.94
CA VAL A 97 41.29 -30.90 -14.29
C VAL A 97 42.68 -30.47 -14.73
N GLY A 98 43.63 -30.48 -13.79
CA GLY A 98 45.05 -30.29 -14.07
C GLY A 98 45.62 -31.50 -14.81
N LYS A 99 46.04 -31.30 -16.07
CA LYS A 99 46.76 -32.30 -16.87
C LYS A 99 48.20 -32.39 -16.35
N MET A 100 48.56 -33.48 -15.67
CA MET A 100 49.97 -33.81 -15.43
C MET A 100 50.57 -34.29 -16.76
N ALA A 101 51.45 -33.48 -17.34
CA ALA A 101 52.36 -33.91 -18.40
C ALA A 101 53.69 -34.27 -17.74
N SER A 102 54.01 -35.56 -17.76
CA SER A 102 55.35 -36.12 -17.55
C SER A 102 56.12 -36.15 -18.86
#